data_AF-A0A7Z8VL47-F1
#
_entry.id   AF-A0A7Z8VL47-F1
#
_cell.length_a   1.000
_cell.length_b   1.000
_cell.length_c   1.000
_cell.angle_alpha   90.00
_cell.angle_beta   90.00
_cell.angle_gamma   90.00
#
_symmetry.space_group_name_H-M   'P 1'
#
loop_
_entity.id
_entity.type
_entity.pdbx_description
1 polymer ?
#
loop_
_entity_poly.entity_id
_entity_poly.type
_entity_poly.pdbx_seq_one_letter_code
_entity_poly.pdbx_strand_id
1 'polypeptide(L)' 'MSKVVKKKVALKVAKKVTKKAVAKKIISKKKASSVVKAAAKAIIKKKASNKKSAKKVAKKAVKKAA' A
#
# COMPACT_ATOMS: atom_id res chain seq x y z
N MET A 1 2.22 -18.23 -16.08
CA MET A 1 1.46 -17.84 -14.85
C MET A 1 1.85 -16.45 -14.38
N SER A 2 0.92 -15.49 -14.39
CA SER A 2 1.18 -14.15 -13.83
C SER A 2 1.31 -14.26 -12.31
N LYS A 3 2.52 -14.08 -11.77
CA LYS A 3 2.82 -14.18 -10.32
C LYS A 3 2.23 -12.97 -9.59
N VAL A 4 0.92 -12.93 -9.39
CA VAL A 4 0.28 -11.82 -8.67
C VAL A 4 0.63 -11.91 -7.19
N VAL A 5 0.93 -10.76 -6.58
CA VAL A 5 1.25 -10.66 -5.16
C VAL A 5 0.04 -11.11 -4.33
N LYS A 6 0.22 -12.15 -3.51
CA LYS A 6 -0.81 -12.67 -2.59
C LYS A 6 -1.33 -11.56 -1.66
N LYS A 7 -2.61 -11.61 -1.29
CA LYS A 7 -3.30 -10.64 -0.41
C LYS A 7 -2.54 -10.33 0.88
N LYS A 8 -1.97 -11.35 1.55
CA LYS A 8 -1.15 -11.19 2.76
C LYS A 8 0.10 -10.31 2.51
N VAL A 9 0.75 -10.45 1.36
CA VAL A 9 1.95 -9.68 1.01
C VAL A 9 1.58 -8.25 0.63
N ALA A 10 0.48 -8.05 -0.10
CA ALA A 10 -0.04 -6.71 -0.40
C ALA A 10 -0.32 -5.92 0.89
N LEU A 11 -0.94 -6.56 1.88
CA LEU A 11 -1.18 -5.96 3.21
C LEU A 11 0.12 -5.62 3.95
N LYS A 12 1.12 -6.52 3.96
CA LYS A 12 2.43 -6.25 4.58
C LYS A 12 3.13 -5.04 3.92
N VAL A 13 3.07 -4.95 2.59
CA VAL A 13 3.66 -3.81 1.85
C VAL A 13 2.90 -2.51 2.13
N ALA A 14 1.56 -2.53 2.07
CA ALA A 14 0.73 -1.37 2.37
C ALA A 14 1.01 -0.85 3.79
N LYS A 15 0.98 -1.72 4.81
CA LYS A 15 1.29 -1.35 6.20
C LYS A 15 2.67 -0.71 6.35
N LYS A 16 3.72 -1.26 5.73
CA LYS A 16 5.08 -0.68 5.79
C LYS A 16 5.14 0.71 5.17
N VAL A 17 4.46 0.94 4.05
CA VAL A 17 4.46 2.25 3.38
C VAL A 17 3.64 3.26 4.19
N THR A 18 2.47 2.88 4.68
CA THR A 18 1.62 3.76 5.49
C THR A 18 2.28 4.12 6.82
N LYS A 19 2.93 3.18 7.52
CA LYS A 19 3.68 3.47 8.76
C LYS A 19 4.77 4.53 8.53
N LYS A 20 5.50 4.45 7.40
CA LYS A 20 6.50 5.47 7.03
C LYS A 20 5.85 6.82 6.71
N ALA A 21 4.68 6.85 6.07
CA ALA A 21 3.97 8.09 5.78
C ALA A 21 3.44 8.77 7.06
N VAL A 22 2.95 7.98 8.02
CA VAL A 22 2.55 8.48 9.35
C VAL A 22 3.76 9.04 10.11
N ALA A 23 4.89 8.34 10.11
CA ALA A 23 6.12 8.81 10.75
C ALA A 23 6.64 10.12 10.13
N LYS A 24 6.47 10.31 8.83
CA LYS A 24 6.81 11.55 8.11
C LYS A 24 5.74 12.64 8.24
N LYS A 25 4.71 12.46 9.10
CA LYS A 25 3.56 13.37 9.26
C LYS A 25 2.78 13.66 7.96
N ILE A 26 2.92 12.81 6.93
CA ILE A 26 2.18 12.93 5.66
C ILE A 26 0.72 12.49 5.87
N ILE A 27 0.47 11.54 6.78
CA ILE A 27 -0.85 10.98 7.05
C ILE A 27 -1.09 10.93 8.55
N SER A 28 -2.29 11.32 8.99
CA SER A 28 -2.66 11.23 10.41
C SER A 28 -2.85 9.79 10.87
N LYS A 29 -2.56 9.51 12.15
CA LYS A 29 -2.78 8.18 12.74
C LYS A 29 -4.24 7.71 12.60
N LYS A 30 -5.20 8.65 12.73
CA LYS A 30 -6.64 8.37 12.59
C LYS A 30 -7.00 7.81 11.21
N LYS A 31 -6.35 8.28 10.13
CA LYS A 31 -6.60 7.82 8.75
C LYS A 31 -5.71 6.62 8.33
N ALA A 32 -4.76 6.20 9.15
CA ALA A 32 -3.80 5.17 8.74
C ALA A 32 -4.46 3.83 8.37
N SER A 33 -5.49 3.41 9.09
CA SER A 33 -6.20 2.15 8.85
C SER A 33 -6.93 2.14 7.50
N SER A 34 -7.61 3.23 7.15
CA SER A 34 -8.32 3.38 5.87
C SER A 34 -7.34 3.45 4.70
N VAL A 35 -6.24 4.18 4.86
CA VAL A 35 -5.17 4.28 3.84
C VAL A 35 -4.52 2.92 3.59
N VAL A 36 -4.30 2.09 4.63
CA VAL A 36 -3.78 0.72 4.44
C VAL A 36 -4.76 -0.13 3.62
N LYS A 37 -6.07 -0.05 3.90
CA LYS A 37 -7.10 -0.78 3.13
C LYS A 37 -7.12 -0.31 1.67
N ALA A 38 -7.10 1.00 1.44
CA ALA A 38 -7.08 1.58 0.10
C ALA A 38 -5.83 1.19 -0.70
N ALA A 39 -4.64 1.30 -0.08
CA ALA A 39 -3.38 0.91 -0.70
C ALA A 39 -3.32 -0.59 -1.01
N ALA A 40 -3.81 -1.46 -0.13
CA ALA A 40 -3.89 -2.89 -0.39
C ALA A 40 -4.84 -3.22 -1.56
N LYS A 41 -6.02 -2.57 -1.62
CA LYS A 41 -6.98 -2.73 -2.72
C LYS A 41 -6.38 -2.25 -4.05
N ALA A 42 -5.61 -1.16 -4.04
CA ALA A 42 -4.91 -0.65 -5.21
C ALA A 42 -3.84 -1.63 -5.74
N ILE A 43 -3.06 -2.26 -4.86
CA ILE A 43 -2.06 -3.28 -5.25
C ILE A 43 -2.72 -4.48 -5.93
N ILE A 44 -3.85 -4.95 -5.38
CA ILE A 44 -4.60 -6.09 -5.92
C ILE A 44 -5.23 -5.72 -7.27
N LYS A 45 -5.92 -4.57 -7.36
CA LYS A 45 -6.55 -4.10 -8.62
C LYS A 45 -5.52 -3.93 -9.73
N LYS A 46 -4.32 -3.44 -9.41
CA LYS A 46 -3.23 -3.26 -10.37
C LYS A 46 -2.50 -4.57 -10.72
N LYS A 47 -2.91 -5.71 -10.15
CA LYS A 47 -2.31 -7.05 -10.34
C LYS A 47 -0.77 -6.99 -10.24
N ALA A 48 -0.27 -6.34 -9.18
CA ALA A 48 1.17 -6.20 -9.01
C ALA A 48 1.85 -7.59 -9.01
N SER A 49 2.83 -7.76 -9.89
CA SER A 49 3.51 -9.05 -10.12
C SER A 49 4.71 -9.31 -9.21
N ASN A 50 5.18 -8.30 -8.47
CA ASN A 50 6.33 -8.43 -7.57
C ASN A 50 6.31 -7.39 -6.45
N LYS A 51 7.21 -7.56 -5.47
CA LYS A 51 7.29 -6.68 -4.30
C LYS A 51 7.67 -5.23 -4.66
N LYS A 52 8.46 -5.03 -5.73
CA LYS A 52 8.91 -3.71 -6.19
C LYS A 52 7.74 -2.92 -6.82
N SER A 53 6.94 -3.56 -7.67
CA SER A 53 5.74 -2.97 -8.27
C SER A 53 4.68 -2.70 -7.20
N ALA A 54 4.45 -3.64 -6.28
CA ALA A 54 3.55 -3.43 -5.14
C ALA A 54 3.96 -2.22 -4.29
N LYS A 55 5.26 -2.02 -4.02
CA LYS A 55 5.77 -0.87 -3.26
C LYS A 55 5.57 0.45 -4.01
N LYS A 56 5.76 0.48 -5.34
CA LYS A 56 5.48 1.67 -6.16
C LYS A 56 3.99 2.03 -6.15
N VAL A 57 3.11 1.03 -6.33
CA VAL A 57 1.66 1.22 -6.30
C VAL A 57 1.19 1.69 -4.92
N ALA A 58 1.69 1.06 -3.86
CA ALA A 58 1.39 1.46 -2.49
C ALA A 58 1.79 2.92 -2.21
N LYS A 59 3.00 3.35 -2.62
CA LYS A 59 3.45 4.75 -2.46
C LYS A 59 2.54 5.74 -3.18
N LYS A 60 2.11 5.44 -4.41
CA LYS A 60 1.19 6.29 -5.17
C LYS A 60 -0.19 6.37 -4.50
N ALA A 61 -0.72 5.24 -4.04
CA ALA A 61 -2.01 5.18 -3.35
C ALA A 61 -1.97 5.95 -2.02
N VAL A 62 -0.89 5.79 -1.24
CA VAL A 62 -0.68 6.50 0.02
C VAL A 62 -0.56 8.01 -0.20
N LYS A 63 0.12 8.47 -1.27
CA LYS A 63 0.17 9.90 -1.62
C LYS A 63 -1.19 10.47 -2.05
N LYS A 64 -2.02 9.70 -2.77
CA LYS A 64 -3.36 10.14 -3.17
C LYS A 64 -4.37 10.18 -2.02
N ALA A 65 -4.11 9.43 -0.96
CA ALA A 65 -4.98 9.33 0.21
C ALA A 65 -4.44 10.09 1.44
N ALA A 66 -3.33 10.81 1.26
CA ALA A 66 -2.78 11.74 2.23
C ALA A 66 -3.55 13.06 2.18
#